data_AF-A0A7C0Y818-F1
#
_entry.id   AF-A0A7C0Y818-F1
#
_cell.length_a   1.000
_cell.length_b   1.000
_cell.length_c   1.000
_cell.angle_alpha   90.00
_cell.angle_beta   90.00
_cell.angle_gamma   90.00
#
_symmetry.space_group_name_H-M   'P 1'
#
loop_
_entity.id
_entity.type
_entity.pdbx_description
1 polymer ?
#
loop_
_entity_poly.entity_id
_entity_poly.type
_entity_poly.pdbx_seq_one_letter_code
_entity_poly.pdbx_strand_id
1 'polypeptide(L)'
;MEDINKEELNQKIEILLRIIINDLKDLKEPGEAGWRKLSDLNELGISGKDLTKLQNLGIIEKNLMNEFRIRYKDNKIRQRLSTFNIQFQQIDYFIENLEMLKQDFERLQKADKIVQEIVSRAQEDKKFLSFAIAIGIWRMLNSSDMPAVVDNVLSAGFSPKDWGIISLRSAPYFSLELAKKVAEVEKLEDAFNYMKTIRFTSETPNLDKLDIYNVSRIKEVLRWQKICEILNEENIKFLGLSWFVVFILEENDALPSYIDLSAKVANIIKECITKILRVEYSSLANNLTDSLVELEEKHDISWASGIIFLPEVL
;
A
#
# COMPACT_ATOMS: atom_id res chain seq x y z
N MET A 1 -24.52 40.30 -21.16
CA MET A 1 -23.34 40.15 -22.06
C MET A 1 -22.02 40.16 -21.29
N GLU A 2 -21.87 40.89 -20.19
CA GLU A 2 -20.64 40.87 -19.37
C GLU A 2 -20.40 39.53 -18.64
N ASP A 3 -21.45 38.84 -18.18
CA ASP A 3 -21.30 37.56 -17.48
C ASP A 3 -20.82 36.41 -18.37
N ILE A 4 -21.32 36.34 -19.62
CA ILE A 4 -20.92 35.31 -20.60
C ILE A 4 -19.42 35.39 -20.89
N ASN A 5 -18.87 36.60 -20.97
CA ASN A 5 -17.45 36.86 -21.26
C ASN A 5 -16.52 36.60 -20.05
N LYS A 6 -17.10 36.51 -18.84
CA LYS A 6 -16.40 36.16 -17.61
C LYS A 6 -16.38 34.64 -17.40
N GLU A 7 -17.49 33.97 -17.68
CA GLU A 7 -17.60 32.52 -17.59
C GLU A 7 -16.71 31.80 -18.61
N GLU A 8 -16.72 32.26 -19.87
CA GLU A 8 -15.84 31.72 -20.91
C GLU A 8 -14.35 31.91 -20.57
N LEU A 9 -13.98 33.08 -20.01
CA LEU A 9 -12.61 33.35 -19.58
C LEU A 9 -12.19 32.47 -18.40
N ASN A 10 -13.10 32.24 -17.44
CA ASN A 10 -12.87 31.36 -16.31
C ASN A 10 -12.62 29.91 -16.76
N GLN A 11 -13.34 29.42 -17.78
CA GLN A 11 -13.07 28.09 -18.34
C GLN A 11 -11.64 28.00 -18.91
N LYS A 12 -11.16 29.03 -19.61
CA LYS A 12 -9.78 29.05 -20.13
C LYS A 12 -8.74 29.04 -19.00
N ILE A 13 -8.99 29.80 -17.94
CA ILE A 13 -8.14 29.84 -16.75
C ILE A 13 -8.11 28.46 -16.07
N GLU A 14 -9.28 27.82 -15.93
CA GLU A 14 -9.37 26.47 -15.35
C GLU A 14 -8.56 25.45 -16.15
N ILE A 15 -8.67 25.47 -17.49
CA ILE A 15 -7.87 24.59 -18.37
C ILE A 15 -6.38 24.81 -18.12
N LEU A 16 -5.92 26.06 -18.10
CA LEU A 16 -4.51 26.37 -17.87
C LEU A 16 -4.02 25.95 -16.48
N LEU A 17 -4.86 26.08 -15.43
CA LEU A 17 -4.53 25.57 -14.09
C LEU A 17 -4.46 24.04 -14.06
N ARG A 18 -5.40 23.35 -14.72
CA ARG A 18 -5.38 21.88 -14.84
C ARG A 18 -4.13 21.39 -15.56
N ILE A 19 -3.63 22.10 -16.57
CA ILE A 19 -2.38 21.76 -17.25
C ILE A 19 -1.20 21.80 -16.26
N ILE A 20 -1.11 22.83 -15.42
CA ILE A 20 -0.07 22.93 -14.38
C ILE A 20 -0.19 21.75 -13.41
N ILE A 21 -1.39 21.46 -12.92
CA ILE A 21 -1.64 20.35 -11.99
C ILE A 21 -1.23 19.01 -12.60
N ASN A 22 -1.62 18.75 -13.84
CA ASN A 22 -1.28 17.50 -14.53
C ASN A 22 0.24 17.37 -14.75
N ASP A 23 0.89 18.45 -15.18
CA ASP A 23 2.35 18.45 -15.33
C ASP A 23 3.07 18.15 -14.01
N LEU A 24 2.62 18.73 -12.90
CA LEU A 24 3.17 18.48 -11.57
C LEU A 24 2.86 17.05 -11.07
N LYS A 25 1.68 16.54 -11.38
CA LYS A 25 1.28 15.14 -11.11
C LYS A 25 2.15 14.15 -11.90
N ASP A 26 2.59 14.53 -13.09
CA ASP A 26 3.57 13.82 -13.91
C ASP A 26 5.02 14.11 -13.50
N LEU A 27 5.22 14.67 -12.29
CA LEU A 27 6.52 14.92 -11.64
C LEU A 27 7.43 15.90 -12.38
N LYS A 28 6.88 16.77 -13.24
CA LYS A 28 7.67 17.85 -13.85
C LYS A 28 8.10 18.87 -12.81
N GLU A 29 9.27 19.47 -13.05
CA GLU A 29 9.77 20.54 -12.19
C GLU A 29 8.82 21.75 -12.20
N PRO A 30 8.67 22.50 -11.08
CA PRO A 30 7.78 23.67 -11.03
C PRO A 30 8.18 24.78 -12.02
N GLY A 31 9.45 24.80 -12.44
CA GLY A 31 9.96 25.68 -13.49
C GLY A 31 9.37 25.36 -14.86
N GLU A 32 9.08 24.09 -15.13
CA GLU A 32 8.65 23.54 -16.43
C GLU A 32 7.14 23.32 -16.51
N ALA A 33 6.48 23.07 -15.38
CA ALA A 33 5.05 22.81 -15.33
C ALA A 33 4.23 23.98 -15.89
N GLY A 34 3.25 23.67 -16.74
CA GLY A 34 2.25 24.59 -17.26
C GLY A 34 2.60 25.34 -18.54
N TRP A 35 3.83 25.23 -19.05
CA TRP A 35 4.21 25.89 -20.30
C TRP A 35 3.62 25.16 -21.50
N ARG A 36 2.88 25.87 -22.37
CA ARG A 36 2.32 25.31 -23.61
C ARG A 36 2.43 26.26 -24.78
N LYS A 37 2.61 25.71 -25.98
CA LYS A 37 2.60 26.48 -27.22
C LYS A 37 1.17 26.82 -27.61
N LEU A 38 1.00 27.88 -28.41
CA LEU A 38 -0.31 28.26 -28.95
C LEU A 38 -0.98 27.13 -29.74
N SER A 39 -0.21 26.30 -30.46
CA SER A 39 -0.73 25.12 -31.17
C SER A 39 -1.50 24.20 -30.23
N ASP A 40 -0.88 23.85 -29.11
CA ASP A 40 -1.41 22.87 -28.15
C ASP A 40 -2.61 23.46 -27.39
N LEU A 41 -2.55 24.77 -27.09
CA LEU A 41 -3.64 25.48 -26.44
C LEU A 41 -4.86 25.66 -27.35
N ASN A 42 -4.66 25.81 -28.67
CA ASN A 42 -5.76 25.87 -29.63
C ASN A 42 -6.55 24.55 -29.67
N GLU A 43 -5.88 23.40 -29.54
CA GLU A 43 -6.54 22.08 -29.46
C GLU A 43 -7.42 21.95 -28.21
N LEU A 44 -7.04 22.65 -27.14
CA LEU A 44 -7.81 22.77 -25.89
C LEU A 44 -8.84 23.92 -25.94
N GLY A 45 -9.04 24.52 -27.11
CA GLY A 45 -10.02 25.58 -27.34
C GLY A 45 -9.62 26.95 -26.79
N ILE A 46 -8.33 27.21 -26.55
CA ILE A 46 -7.82 28.53 -26.14
C ILE A 46 -7.18 29.22 -27.34
N SER A 47 -7.81 30.28 -27.85
CA SER A 47 -7.33 30.99 -29.03
C SER A 47 -6.25 32.04 -28.72
N GLY A 48 -5.53 32.50 -29.74
CA GLY A 48 -4.57 33.60 -29.59
C GLY A 48 -5.20 34.93 -29.11
N LYS A 49 -6.50 35.15 -29.37
CA LYS A 49 -7.24 36.30 -28.83
C LYS A 49 -7.44 36.17 -27.32
N ASP A 50 -7.75 34.96 -26.85
CA ASP A 50 -7.90 34.67 -25.42
C ASP A 50 -6.60 34.88 -24.67
N LEU A 51 -5.48 34.40 -25.24
CA LEU A 51 -4.15 34.61 -24.67
C LEU A 51 -3.79 36.09 -24.62
N THR A 52 -4.06 36.85 -25.68
CA THR A 52 -3.83 38.30 -25.69
C THR A 52 -4.63 39.00 -24.59
N LYS A 53 -5.89 38.61 -24.40
CA LYS A 53 -6.76 39.13 -23.34
C LYS A 53 -6.23 38.79 -21.94
N LEU A 54 -5.87 37.52 -21.70
CA LEU A 54 -5.30 37.06 -20.43
C LEU A 54 -3.95 37.72 -20.11
N GLN A 55 -3.13 37.96 -21.14
CA GLN A 55 -1.83 38.63 -21.00
C GLN A 55 -2.01 40.12 -20.66
N ASN A 56 -2.94 40.82 -21.33
CA ASN A 56 -3.29 42.21 -21.00
C ASN A 56 -3.85 42.35 -19.58
N LEU A 57 -4.51 41.31 -19.06
CA LEU A 57 -4.97 41.24 -17.68
C LEU A 57 -3.85 40.88 -16.68
N GLY A 58 -2.65 40.54 -17.15
CA GLY A 58 -1.51 40.13 -16.34
C GLY A 58 -1.65 38.73 -15.73
N ILE A 59 -2.62 37.92 -16.17
CA ILE A 59 -2.92 36.59 -15.60
C ILE A 59 -1.93 35.54 -16.07
N ILE A 60 -1.50 35.64 -17.33
CA ILE A 60 -0.52 34.71 -17.93
C ILE A 60 0.80 35.41 -18.21
N GLU A 61 1.86 34.61 -18.27
CA GLU A 61 3.19 34.98 -18.71
C GLU A 61 3.59 34.21 -19.97
N LYS A 62 4.58 34.74 -20.68
CA LYS A 62 5.11 34.18 -21.92
C LYS A 62 6.62 34.04 -21.80
N ASN A 63 7.16 32.86 -22.10
CA ASN A 63 8.61 32.61 -22.07
C ASN A 63 9.28 32.93 -23.43
N LEU A 64 10.60 32.76 -23.49
CA LEU A 64 11.41 32.99 -24.71
C LEU A 64 11.07 32.03 -25.86
N MET A 65 10.48 30.87 -25.56
CA MET A 65 10.06 29.87 -26.54
C MET A 65 8.65 30.10 -27.09
N ASN A 66 8.05 31.26 -26.80
CA ASN A 66 6.66 31.59 -27.14
C ASN A 66 5.62 30.64 -26.51
N GLU A 67 5.91 30.10 -25.34
CA GLU A 67 4.97 29.30 -24.56
C GLU A 67 4.31 30.16 -23.49
N PHE A 68 3.09 29.78 -23.11
CA PHE A 68 2.23 30.52 -22.20
C PHE A 68 1.92 29.71 -20.96
N ARG A 69 1.78 30.40 -19.82
CA ARG A 69 1.40 29.79 -18.55
C ARG A 69 0.71 30.81 -17.64
N ILE A 70 -0.18 30.37 -16.76
CA ILE A 70 -0.70 31.23 -15.66
C ILE A 70 0.45 31.61 -14.73
N ARG A 71 0.45 32.87 -14.27
CA ARG A 71 1.39 33.37 -13.24
C ARG A 71 0.99 32.86 -11.86
N TYR A 72 0.93 31.55 -11.71
CA TYR A 72 0.37 30.87 -10.55
C TYR A 72 1.21 31.06 -9.29
N LYS A 73 2.44 31.56 -9.39
CA LYS A 73 3.28 31.92 -8.23
C LYS A 73 3.05 33.35 -7.72
N ASP A 74 2.31 34.18 -8.47
CA ASP A 74 2.07 35.57 -8.09
C ASP A 74 0.84 35.67 -7.16
N ASN A 75 1.09 36.07 -5.90
CA ASN A 75 0.04 36.23 -4.89
C ASN A 75 -1.08 37.18 -5.31
N LYS A 76 -0.77 38.24 -6.08
CA LYS A 76 -1.81 39.18 -6.56
C LYS A 76 -2.74 38.50 -7.57
N ILE A 77 -2.19 37.63 -8.41
CA ILE A 77 -2.97 36.84 -9.36
C ILE A 77 -3.83 35.81 -8.63
N ARG A 78 -3.28 35.12 -7.62
CA ARG A 78 -4.05 34.19 -6.78
C ARG A 78 -5.23 34.87 -6.08
N GLN A 79 -4.99 36.03 -5.45
CA GLN A 79 -6.05 36.82 -4.81
C GLN A 79 -7.14 37.23 -5.81
N ARG A 80 -6.75 37.62 -7.03
CA ARG A 80 -7.70 38.02 -8.09
C ARG A 80 -8.47 36.82 -8.66
N LEU A 81 -7.91 35.61 -8.57
CA LEU A 81 -8.47 34.35 -9.03
C LEU A 81 -8.94 33.46 -7.88
N SER A 82 -9.43 34.05 -6.78
CA SER A 82 -9.78 33.33 -5.54
C SER A 82 -10.84 32.23 -5.72
N THR A 83 -11.66 32.30 -6.79
CA THR A 83 -12.59 31.22 -7.16
C THR A 83 -11.87 29.90 -7.47
N PHE A 84 -10.59 29.93 -7.82
CA PHE A 84 -9.75 28.77 -8.13
C PHE A 84 -8.81 28.37 -6.98
N ASN A 85 -9.14 28.74 -5.73
CA ASN A 85 -8.30 28.44 -4.57
C ASN A 85 -7.97 26.94 -4.41
N ILE A 86 -8.91 26.04 -4.76
CA ILE A 86 -8.68 24.59 -4.69
C ILE A 86 -7.56 24.18 -5.64
N GLN A 87 -7.56 24.69 -6.88
CA GLN A 87 -6.52 24.41 -7.87
C GLN A 87 -5.15 24.97 -7.41
N PHE A 88 -5.13 26.16 -6.81
CA PHE A 88 -3.88 26.70 -6.25
C PHE A 88 -3.36 25.87 -5.07
N GLN A 89 -4.24 25.42 -4.17
CA GLN A 89 -3.88 24.51 -3.08
C GLN A 89 -3.31 23.19 -3.62
N GLN A 90 -3.90 22.63 -4.68
CA GLN A 90 -3.35 21.45 -5.35
C GLN A 90 -1.96 21.72 -5.94
N ILE A 91 -1.76 22.86 -6.60
CA ILE A 91 -0.46 23.24 -7.15
C ILE A 91 0.59 23.37 -6.04
N ASP A 92 0.26 24.08 -4.96
CA ASP A 92 1.17 24.25 -3.81
C ASP A 92 1.53 22.90 -3.21
N TYR A 93 0.52 22.06 -3.00
CA TYR A 93 0.69 20.71 -2.50
C TYR A 93 1.68 19.90 -3.35
N PHE A 94 1.52 19.87 -4.68
CA PHE A 94 2.46 19.11 -5.53
C PHE A 94 3.86 19.71 -5.52
N ILE A 95 4.00 21.04 -5.44
CA ILE A 95 5.31 21.70 -5.39
C ILE A 95 6.02 21.42 -4.07
N GLU A 96 5.33 21.55 -2.95
CA GLU A 96 5.87 21.33 -1.60
C GLU A 96 6.28 19.86 -1.38
N ASN A 97 5.56 18.93 -2.01
CA ASN A 97 5.75 17.50 -1.84
C ASN A 97 6.46 16.82 -3.03
N LEU A 98 7.01 17.57 -4.00
CA LEU A 98 7.55 17.01 -5.24
C LEU A 98 8.65 15.96 -5.01
N GLU A 99 9.56 16.22 -4.08
CA GLU A 99 10.66 15.29 -3.78
C GLU A 99 10.13 13.98 -3.19
N MET A 100 9.19 14.06 -2.25
CA MET A 100 8.54 12.86 -1.68
C MET A 100 7.74 12.10 -2.74
N LEU A 101 7.06 12.81 -3.66
CA LEU A 101 6.32 12.19 -4.76
C LEU A 101 7.23 11.47 -5.76
N LYS A 102 8.42 12.01 -6.04
CA LYS A 102 9.42 11.33 -6.86
C LYS A 102 9.92 10.06 -6.19
N GLN A 103 10.25 10.13 -4.90
CA GLN A 103 10.66 8.96 -4.11
C GLN A 103 9.56 7.89 -4.12
N ASP A 104 8.31 8.27 -3.88
CA ASP A 104 7.19 7.33 -3.91
C ASP A 104 6.92 6.74 -5.30
N PHE A 105 7.19 7.47 -6.38
CA PHE A 105 7.13 6.92 -7.73
C PHE A 105 8.24 5.90 -7.99
N GLU A 106 9.45 6.15 -7.50
CA GLU A 106 10.54 5.17 -7.52
C GLU A 106 10.20 3.93 -6.70
N ARG A 107 9.59 4.11 -5.51
CA ARG A 107 9.07 3.02 -4.68
C ARG A 107 8.01 2.20 -5.40
N LEU A 108 7.07 2.84 -6.09
CA LEU A 108 6.06 2.15 -6.91
C LEU A 108 6.71 1.29 -8.01
N GLN A 109 7.70 1.83 -8.73
CA GLN A 109 8.43 1.05 -9.75
C GLN A 109 9.22 -0.11 -9.13
N LYS A 110 9.81 0.11 -7.95
CA LYS A 110 10.51 -0.94 -7.20
C LYS A 110 9.54 -2.03 -6.76
N ALA A 111 8.36 -1.66 -6.27
CA ALA A 111 7.32 -2.58 -5.85
C ALA A 111 6.85 -3.46 -7.01
N ASP A 112 6.57 -2.88 -8.17
CA ASP A 112 6.18 -3.66 -9.35
C ASP A 112 7.27 -4.68 -9.73
N LYS A 113 8.54 -4.27 -9.80
CA LYS A 113 9.66 -5.17 -10.11
C LYS A 113 9.76 -6.34 -9.12
N ILE A 114 9.71 -6.05 -7.82
CA ILE A 114 9.77 -7.07 -6.76
C ILE A 114 8.59 -8.04 -6.91
N VAL A 115 7.38 -7.51 -7.12
CA VAL A 115 6.17 -8.33 -7.25
C VAL A 115 6.24 -9.22 -8.49
N GLN A 116 6.72 -8.72 -9.64
CA GLN A 116 6.92 -9.58 -10.82
C GLN A 116 7.92 -10.71 -10.53
N GLU A 117 8.98 -10.44 -9.77
CA GLU A 117 9.92 -11.48 -9.36
C GLU A 117 9.26 -12.53 -8.44
N ILE A 118 8.43 -12.10 -7.48
CA ILE A 118 7.65 -13.03 -6.63
C ILE A 118 6.77 -13.93 -7.50
N VAL A 119 6.07 -13.36 -8.49
CA VAL A 119 5.20 -14.13 -9.40
C VAL A 119 6.00 -15.16 -10.20
N SER A 120 7.12 -14.75 -10.82
CA SER A 120 7.99 -15.66 -11.58
C SER A 120 8.52 -16.79 -10.70
N ARG A 121 9.03 -16.49 -9.50
CA ARG A 121 9.55 -17.49 -8.57
C ARG A 121 8.48 -18.46 -8.10
N ALA A 122 7.28 -17.97 -7.77
CA ALA A 122 6.18 -18.82 -7.33
C ALA A 122 5.70 -19.77 -8.43
N GLN A 123 5.87 -19.41 -9.71
CA GLN A 123 5.52 -20.26 -10.85
C GLN A 123 6.61 -21.31 -11.15
N GLU A 124 7.88 -20.97 -10.92
CA GLU A 124 9.02 -21.82 -11.26
C GLU A 124 9.45 -22.76 -10.13
N ASP A 125 9.32 -22.33 -8.87
CA ASP A 125 9.81 -23.05 -7.71
C ASP A 125 8.69 -23.31 -6.68
N LYS A 126 8.27 -24.58 -6.56
CA LYS A 126 7.27 -24.98 -5.56
C LYS A 126 7.73 -24.73 -4.11
N LYS A 127 9.04 -24.78 -3.86
CA LYS A 127 9.63 -24.54 -2.54
C LYS A 127 9.49 -23.07 -2.14
N PHE A 128 9.60 -22.16 -3.12
CA PHE A 128 9.41 -20.72 -2.91
C PHE A 128 8.05 -20.44 -2.28
N LEU A 129 6.97 -20.96 -2.87
CA LEU A 129 5.61 -20.68 -2.39
C LEU A 129 5.39 -21.20 -0.96
N SER A 130 5.87 -22.42 -0.67
CA SER A 130 5.80 -23.02 0.67
C SER A 130 6.46 -22.12 1.72
N PHE A 131 7.65 -21.60 1.40
CA PHE A 131 8.40 -20.72 2.30
C PHE A 131 7.81 -19.32 2.39
N ALA A 132 7.30 -18.77 1.29
CA ALA A 132 6.60 -17.50 1.27
C ALA A 132 5.38 -17.53 2.21
N ILE A 133 4.55 -18.56 2.13
CA ILE A 133 3.37 -18.72 3.01
C ILE A 133 3.79 -18.76 4.48
N ALA A 134 4.79 -19.57 4.84
CA ALA A 134 5.25 -19.65 6.23
C ALA A 134 5.80 -18.32 6.76
N ILE A 135 6.60 -17.61 5.97
CA ILE A 135 7.12 -16.29 6.35
C ILE A 135 5.99 -15.28 6.48
N GLY A 136 5.03 -15.27 5.55
CA GLY A 136 3.92 -14.33 5.60
C GLY A 136 3.00 -14.54 6.79
N ILE A 137 2.67 -15.79 7.14
CA ILE A 137 1.89 -16.07 8.37
C ILE A 137 2.67 -15.64 9.61
N TRP A 138 3.99 -15.86 9.64
CA TRP A 138 4.83 -15.34 10.73
C TRP A 138 4.78 -13.81 10.79
N ARG A 139 4.85 -13.10 9.66
CA ARG A 139 4.77 -11.64 9.61
C ARG A 139 3.42 -11.14 10.12
N MET A 140 2.33 -11.75 9.66
CA MET A 140 0.96 -11.46 10.12
C MET A 140 0.87 -11.51 11.64
N LEU A 141 1.34 -12.63 12.22
CA LEU A 141 1.32 -12.84 13.66
C LEU A 141 2.16 -11.81 14.42
N ASN A 142 3.34 -11.43 13.91
CA ASN A 142 4.14 -10.38 14.54
C ASN A 142 3.55 -8.97 14.42
N SER A 143 2.79 -8.71 13.37
CA SER A 143 2.18 -7.39 13.14
C SER A 143 0.89 -7.19 13.95
N SER A 144 0.39 -8.27 14.55
CA SER A 144 -0.91 -8.30 15.21
C SER A 144 -0.89 -7.99 16.71
N ASP A 145 0.28 -8.01 17.34
CA ASP A 145 0.45 -7.98 18.82
C ASP A 145 -0.26 -9.12 19.60
N MET A 146 -0.89 -10.08 18.91
CA MET A 146 -1.64 -11.21 19.47
C MET A 146 -2.60 -10.82 20.62
N PRO A 147 -3.61 -9.98 20.35
CA PRO A 147 -4.56 -9.52 21.36
C PRO A 147 -5.27 -10.68 22.05
N ALA A 148 -5.43 -10.57 23.37
CA ALA A 148 -6.14 -11.55 24.19
C ALA A 148 -6.87 -10.88 25.35
N VAL A 149 -7.94 -11.53 25.83
CA VAL A 149 -8.68 -11.09 27.01
C VAL A 149 -7.76 -11.14 28.23
N VAL A 150 -7.65 -10.02 28.94
CA VAL A 150 -6.73 -9.88 30.08
C VAL A 150 -6.94 -10.96 31.14
N ASP A 151 -8.19 -11.30 31.45
CA ASP A 151 -8.51 -12.36 32.41
C ASP A 151 -7.98 -13.73 32.00
N ASN A 152 -8.00 -14.06 30.70
CA ASN A 152 -7.45 -15.31 30.18
C ASN A 152 -5.91 -15.31 30.27
N VAL A 153 -5.27 -14.16 29.98
CA VAL A 153 -3.82 -13.98 30.10
C VAL A 153 -3.36 -14.17 31.54
N LEU A 154 -4.05 -13.52 32.48
CA LEU A 154 -3.77 -13.62 33.92
C LEU A 154 -4.05 -15.02 34.46
N SER A 155 -5.18 -15.63 34.07
CA SER A 155 -5.55 -16.99 34.48
C SER A 155 -4.57 -18.05 33.96
N ALA A 156 -4.02 -17.82 32.76
CA ALA A 156 -2.95 -18.66 32.23
C ALA A 156 -1.65 -18.48 33.01
N GLY A 157 -1.48 -17.40 33.78
CA GLY A 157 -0.31 -17.13 34.64
C GLY A 157 0.73 -16.19 34.00
N PHE A 158 0.33 -15.37 33.03
CA PHE A 158 1.20 -14.35 32.43
C PHE A 158 0.88 -12.98 33.03
N SER A 159 1.90 -12.15 33.26
CA SER A 159 1.66 -10.72 33.41
C SER A 159 1.38 -10.09 32.03
N PRO A 160 0.68 -8.94 31.94
CA PRO A 160 0.48 -8.25 30.66
C PRO A 160 1.80 -7.92 29.94
N LYS A 161 2.86 -7.60 30.70
CA LYS A 161 4.20 -7.35 30.15
C LYS A 161 4.81 -8.62 29.58
N ASP A 162 4.70 -9.73 30.29
CA ASP A 162 5.23 -11.02 29.81
C ASP A 162 4.46 -11.50 28.59
N TRP A 163 3.14 -11.29 28.55
CA TRP A 163 2.32 -11.60 27.38
C TRP A 163 2.86 -10.93 26.13
N GLY A 164 3.02 -9.60 26.12
CA GLY A 164 3.49 -8.86 24.95
C GLY A 164 4.87 -9.29 24.43
N ILE A 165 5.70 -9.90 25.26
CA ILE A 165 7.03 -10.41 24.85
C ILE A 165 6.95 -11.87 24.40
N ILE A 166 6.29 -12.71 25.19
CA ILE A 166 6.28 -14.17 25.00
C ILE A 166 5.31 -14.56 23.87
N SER A 167 4.17 -13.88 23.72
CA SER A 167 3.21 -14.13 22.64
C SER A 167 3.88 -13.93 21.27
N LEU A 168 4.52 -12.79 21.04
CA LEU A 168 5.20 -12.50 19.77
C LEU A 168 6.29 -13.53 19.44
N ARG A 169 7.09 -13.94 20.44
CA ARG A 169 8.12 -14.97 20.24
C ARG A 169 7.55 -16.37 19.97
N SER A 170 6.24 -16.60 20.18
CA SER A 170 5.57 -17.84 19.80
C SER A 170 5.12 -17.86 18.33
N ALA A 171 5.16 -16.71 17.62
CA ALA A 171 4.78 -16.60 16.21
C ALA A 171 5.44 -17.64 15.28
N PRO A 172 6.74 -18.00 15.43
CA PRO A 172 7.35 -19.03 14.59
C PRO A 172 6.66 -20.40 14.71
N TYR A 173 6.21 -20.77 15.91
CA TYR A 173 5.55 -22.05 16.16
C TYR A 173 4.15 -22.09 15.55
N PHE A 174 3.36 -21.04 15.77
CA PHE A 174 2.01 -20.91 15.24
C PHE A 174 1.99 -20.77 13.73
N SER A 175 2.94 -20.03 13.16
CA SER A 175 3.13 -19.94 11.71
C SER A 175 3.40 -21.32 11.10
N LEU A 176 4.35 -22.08 11.66
CA LEU A 176 4.67 -23.41 11.16
C LEU A 176 3.48 -24.37 11.27
N GLU A 177 2.67 -24.26 12.33
CA GLU A 177 1.46 -25.09 12.50
C GLU A 177 0.45 -24.87 11.35
N LEU A 178 0.17 -23.61 10.98
CA LEU A 178 -0.71 -23.32 9.85
C LEU A 178 -0.07 -23.64 8.51
N ALA A 179 1.20 -23.26 8.30
CA ALA A 179 1.89 -23.46 7.04
C ALA A 179 1.97 -24.96 6.68
N LYS A 180 2.18 -25.85 7.67
CA LYS A 180 2.21 -27.30 7.47
C LYS A 180 0.91 -27.90 6.94
N LYS A 181 -0.23 -27.19 7.06
CA LYS A 181 -1.49 -27.64 6.43
C LYS A 181 -1.46 -27.51 4.90
N VAL A 182 -0.61 -26.64 4.36
CA VAL A 182 -0.63 -26.26 2.93
C VAL A 182 0.71 -26.39 2.23
N ALA A 183 1.79 -26.60 2.98
CA ALA A 183 3.16 -26.51 2.50
C ALA A 183 4.09 -27.45 3.27
N GLU A 184 5.09 -27.99 2.57
CA GLU A 184 6.14 -28.81 3.17
C GLU A 184 7.24 -27.91 3.76
N VAL A 185 7.03 -27.46 5.01
CA VAL A 185 7.99 -26.63 5.75
C VAL A 185 8.26 -27.25 7.11
N GLU A 186 9.49 -27.70 7.34
CA GLU A 186 9.89 -28.27 8.63
C GLU A 186 10.23 -27.19 9.66
N LYS A 187 10.99 -26.18 9.22
CA LYS A 187 11.57 -25.11 10.04
C LYS A 187 11.44 -23.77 9.34
N LEU A 188 11.13 -22.73 10.11
CA LEU A 188 10.96 -21.38 9.57
C LEU A 188 12.32 -20.75 9.23
N GLU A 189 13.37 -21.14 9.94
CA GLU A 189 14.76 -20.77 9.67
C GLU A 189 15.17 -21.14 8.23
N ASP A 190 14.76 -22.32 7.75
CA ASP A 190 15.09 -22.78 6.40
C ASP A 190 14.41 -21.92 5.33
N ALA A 191 13.17 -21.46 5.61
CA ALA A 191 12.46 -20.52 4.75
C ALA A 191 13.19 -19.17 4.67
N PHE A 192 13.59 -18.58 5.80
CA PHE A 192 14.35 -17.33 5.80
C PHE A 192 15.72 -17.46 5.14
N ASN A 193 16.45 -18.54 5.42
CA ASN A 193 17.75 -18.80 4.81
C ASN A 193 17.66 -18.94 3.28
N TYR A 194 16.58 -19.58 2.80
CA TYR A 194 16.29 -19.65 1.38
C TYR A 194 15.98 -18.26 0.81
N MET A 195 15.06 -17.49 1.42
CA MET A 195 14.70 -16.15 0.94
C MET A 195 15.90 -15.20 0.92
N LYS A 196 16.82 -15.33 1.87
CA LYS A 196 18.10 -14.61 1.89
C LYS A 196 19.00 -14.99 0.72
N THR A 197 19.07 -16.29 0.39
CA THR A 197 19.88 -16.81 -0.73
C THR A 197 19.41 -16.23 -2.06
N ILE A 198 18.09 -16.10 -2.24
CA ILE A 198 17.47 -15.49 -3.43
C ILE A 198 17.27 -13.97 -3.30
N ARG A 199 17.83 -13.34 -2.25
CA ARG A 199 17.90 -11.88 -2.03
C ARG A 199 16.56 -11.17 -1.84
N PHE A 200 15.53 -11.89 -1.41
CA PHE A 200 14.26 -11.28 -1.01
C PHE A 200 14.33 -10.66 0.39
N THR A 201 15.13 -11.25 1.28
CA THR A 201 15.40 -10.73 2.63
C THR A 201 16.90 -10.52 2.84
N SER A 202 17.25 -9.57 3.71
CA SER A 202 18.64 -9.29 4.08
C SER A 202 19.09 -10.11 5.30
N GLU A 203 18.17 -10.32 6.24
CA GLU A 203 18.43 -10.95 7.53
C GLU A 203 17.42 -12.04 7.87
N THR A 204 17.83 -12.90 8.80
CA THR A 204 16.94 -13.87 9.43
C THR A 204 16.54 -13.28 10.78
N PRO A 205 15.24 -13.11 11.06
CA PRO A 205 14.80 -12.56 12.34
C PRO A 205 15.24 -13.46 13.50
N ASN A 206 15.22 -12.93 14.71
CA ASN A 206 15.43 -13.76 15.88
C ASN A 206 14.26 -14.73 16.06
N LEU A 207 14.53 -16.02 15.84
CA LEU A 207 13.60 -17.14 15.98
C LEU A 207 13.88 -17.96 17.25
N ASP A 208 14.41 -17.31 18.29
CA ASP A 208 14.79 -17.93 19.56
C ASP A 208 13.73 -18.92 20.06
N LYS A 209 14.21 -20.11 20.44
CA LYS A 209 13.33 -21.17 20.91
C LYS A 209 12.68 -20.76 22.21
N LEU A 210 11.36 -20.80 22.21
CA LEU A 210 10.55 -20.70 23.41
C LEU A 210 10.37 -22.08 24.02
N ASP A 211 10.27 -22.10 25.34
CA ASP A 211 9.87 -23.29 26.07
C ASP A 211 8.46 -23.74 25.62
N ILE A 212 8.30 -25.04 25.40
CA ILE A 212 7.07 -25.67 24.90
C ILE A 212 5.89 -25.41 25.86
N TYR A 213 6.15 -25.33 27.16
CA TYR A 213 5.12 -25.03 28.17
C TYR A 213 4.49 -23.66 27.96
N ASN A 214 5.30 -22.62 27.73
CA ASN A 214 4.79 -21.29 27.40
C ASN A 214 4.07 -21.26 26.05
N VAL A 215 4.58 -21.94 25.02
CA VAL A 215 3.90 -22.03 23.71
C VAL A 215 2.51 -22.66 23.88
N SER A 216 2.39 -23.75 24.64
CA SER A 216 1.11 -24.42 24.91
C SER A 216 0.11 -23.50 25.62
N ARG A 217 0.54 -22.75 26.64
CA ARG A 217 -0.33 -21.80 27.35
C ARG A 217 -0.81 -20.67 26.45
N ILE A 218 0.06 -20.11 25.62
CA ILE A 218 -0.34 -19.09 24.64
C ILE A 218 -1.34 -19.68 23.65
N LYS A 219 -1.09 -20.90 23.16
CA LYS A 219 -1.99 -21.63 22.26
C LYS A 219 -3.40 -21.74 22.83
N GLU A 220 -3.51 -22.05 24.13
CA GLU A 220 -4.78 -22.14 24.85
C GLU A 220 -5.47 -20.78 25.00
N VAL A 221 -4.75 -19.74 25.44
CA VAL A 221 -5.30 -18.38 25.60
C VAL A 221 -5.84 -17.84 24.27
N LEU A 222 -5.09 -18.06 23.19
CA LEU A 222 -5.49 -17.67 21.84
C LEU A 222 -6.53 -18.62 21.24
N ARG A 223 -6.84 -19.78 21.85
CA ARG A 223 -7.68 -20.81 21.21
C ARG A 223 -7.19 -21.16 19.80
N TRP A 224 -5.87 -21.17 19.59
CA TRP A 224 -5.24 -21.26 18.26
C TRP A 224 -5.64 -22.53 17.49
N GLN A 225 -5.89 -23.64 18.21
CA GLN A 225 -6.38 -24.87 17.60
C GLN A 225 -7.69 -24.66 16.83
N LYS A 226 -8.59 -23.81 17.33
CA LYS A 226 -9.86 -23.50 16.68
C LYS A 226 -9.65 -22.68 15.39
N ILE A 227 -8.69 -21.76 15.40
CA ILE A 227 -8.25 -21.03 14.20
C ILE A 227 -7.71 -22.01 13.16
N CYS A 228 -6.82 -22.93 13.56
CA CYS A 228 -6.28 -23.97 12.70
C CYS A 228 -7.38 -24.86 12.11
N GLU A 229 -8.46 -25.15 12.83
CA GLU A 229 -9.58 -25.96 12.33
C GLU A 229 -10.43 -25.22 11.30
N ILE A 230 -10.75 -23.95 11.54
CA ILE A 230 -11.67 -23.16 10.71
C ILE A 230 -10.99 -22.67 9.43
N LEU A 231 -9.73 -22.26 9.51
CA LEU A 231 -9.01 -21.80 8.33
C LEU A 231 -8.74 -22.97 7.37
N ASN A 232 -9.42 -22.94 6.23
CA ASN A 232 -9.19 -23.86 5.12
C ASN A 232 -7.83 -23.57 4.43
N GLU A 233 -7.39 -24.49 3.57
CA GLU A 233 -6.10 -24.35 2.88
C GLU A 233 -6.00 -23.09 2.01
N GLU A 234 -7.09 -22.70 1.36
CA GLU A 234 -7.14 -21.54 0.47
C GLU A 234 -6.91 -20.25 1.25
N ASN A 235 -7.58 -20.09 2.39
CA ASN A 235 -7.43 -18.96 3.29
C ASN A 235 -6.00 -18.88 3.85
N ILE A 236 -5.40 -20.01 4.23
CA ILE A 236 -4.01 -20.04 4.72
C ILE A 236 -3.03 -19.59 3.63
N LYS A 237 -3.19 -20.09 2.40
CA LYS A 237 -2.36 -19.67 1.25
C LYS A 237 -2.54 -18.20 0.95
N PHE A 238 -3.78 -17.71 0.96
CA PHE A 238 -4.11 -16.31 0.70
C PHE A 238 -3.52 -15.36 1.75
N LEU A 239 -3.70 -15.66 3.03
CA LEU A 239 -3.14 -14.88 4.13
C LEU A 239 -1.61 -14.86 4.10
N GLY A 240 -1.00 -16.05 4.02
CA GLY A 240 0.45 -16.17 3.98
C GLY A 240 1.05 -15.43 2.78
N LEU A 241 0.47 -15.57 1.59
CA LEU A 241 0.99 -14.86 0.42
C LEU A 241 0.80 -13.34 0.52
N SER A 242 -0.35 -12.87 1.01
CA SER A 242 -0.63 -11.44 1.17
C SER A 242 0.37 -10.76 2.08
N TRP A 243 0.58 -11.33 3.27
CA TRP A 243 1.52 -10.81 4.24
C TRP A 243 2.97 -10.99 3.83
N PHE A 244 3.30 -12.04 3.07
CA PHE A 244 4.63 -12.20 2.50
C PHE A 244 4.96 -11.09 1.50
N VAL A 245 4.06 -10.79 0.56
CA VAL A 245 4.30 -9.73 -0.43
C VAL A 245 4.52 -8.39 0.27
N VAL A 246 3.67 -8.03 1.23
CA VAL A 246 3.84 -6.79 2.00
C VAL A 246 5.14 -6.77 2.78
N PHE A 247 5.48 -7.87 3.48
CA PHE A 247 6.75 -7.99 4.21
C PHE A 247 7.96 -7.69 3.31
N ILE A 248 8.01 -8.30 2.12
CA ILE A 248 9.11 -8.08 1.19
C ILE A 248 9.15 -6.63 0.72
N LEU A 249 7.99 -6.00 0.45
CA LEU A 249 7.95 -4.60 0.03
C LEU A 249 8.41 -3.66 1.14
N GLU A 250 8.06 -3.92 2.40
CA GLU A 250 8.53 -3.19 3.59
C GLU A 250 10.05 -3.30 3.75
N GLU A 251 10.58 -4.53 3.77
CA GLU A 251 12.01 -4.81 3.91
C GLU A 251 12.86 -4.15 2.81
N ASN A 252 12.23 -3.89 1.66
CA ASN A 252 12.87 -3.27 0.52
C ASN A 252 12.52 -1.78 0.36
N ASP A 253 11.89 -1.11 1.34
CA ASP A 253 11.48 0.30 1.25
C ASP A 253 10.77 0.61 -0.07
N ALA A 254 9.81 -0.24 -0.44
CA ALA A 254 9.08 -0.17 -1.71
C ALA A 254 7.61 0.22 -1.53
N LEU A 255 7.17 0.55 -0.31
CA LEU A 255 5.83 1.03 -0.04
C LEU A 255 5.77 2.57 -0.10
N PRO A 256 4.99 3.15 -1.02
CA PRO A 256 4.74 4.58 -1.06
C PRO A 256 4.07 5.08 0.23
N SER A 257 4.29 6.35 0.57
CA SER A 257 3.57 7.04 1.65
C SER A 257 2.30 7.75 1.15
N TYR A 258 2.20 7.98 -0.15
CA TYR A 258 1.11 8.71 -0.77
C TYR A 258 -0.07 7.82 -1.15
N ILE A 259 -1.28 8.16 -0.68
CA ILE A 259 -2.51 7.36 -0.82
C ILE A 259 -2.76 6.88 -2.27
N ASP A 260 -2.68 7.76 -3.27
CA ASP A 260 -2.91 7.39 -4.67
C ASP A 260 -1.89 6.36 -5.19
N LEU A 261 -0.65 6.40 -4.70
CA LEU A 261 0.43 5.49 -5.10
C LEU A 261 0.36 4.19 -4.28
N SER A 262 0.03 4.26 -2.99
CA SER A 262 -0.32 3.11 -2.16
C SER A 262 -1.46 2.30 -2.80
N ALA A 263 -2.53 2.96 -3.24
CA ALA A 263 -3.65 2.31 -3.92
C ALA A 263 -3.23 1.59 -5.23
N LYS A 264 -2.20 2.07 -5.93
CA LYS A 264 -1.64 1.36 -7.09
C LYS A 264 -0.87 0.12 -6.66
N VAL A 265 -0.05 0.21 -5.60
CA VAL A 265 0.65 -0.95 -5.02
C VAL A 265 -0.36 -2.00 -4.55
N ALA A 266 -1.48 -1.60 -3.94
CA ALA A 266 -2.58 -2.49 -3.59
C ALA A 266 -3.04 -3.36 -4.76
N ASN A 267 -3.27 -2.71 -5.91
CA ASN A 267 -3.75 -3.40 -7.10
C ASN A 267 -2.68 -4.36 -7.64
N ILE A 268 -1.41 -3.95 -7.63
CA ILE A 268 -0.28 -4.83 -7.99
C ILE A 268 -0.24 -6.07 -7.10
N ILE A 269 -0.43 -5.93 -5.78
CA ILE A 269 -0.49 -7.05 -4.83
C ILE A 269 -1.69 -7.96 -5.12
N LYS A 270 -2.89 -7.38 -5.33
CA LYS A 270 -4.11 -8.14 -5.67
C LYS A 270 -3.94 -8.95 -6.94
N GLU A 271 -3.36 -8.35 -7.98
CA GLU A 271 -3.06 -9.02 -9.24
C GLU A 271 -2.03 -10.14 -9.06
N CYS A 272 -0.98 -9.91 -8.25
CA CYS A 272 0.02 -10.92 -7.91
C CYS A 272 -0.61 -12.16 -7.28
N ILE A 273 -1.42 -11.96 -6.24
CA ILE A 273 -2.12 -13.05 -5.55
C ILE A 273 -3.04 -13.80 -6.51
N THR A 274 -3.82 -13.07 -7.31
CA THR A 274 -4.71 -13.66 -8.32
C THR A 274 -3.94 -14.51 -9.32
N LYS A 275 -2.76 -14.04 -9.78
CA LYS A 275 -1.89 -14.79 -10.72
C LYS A 275 -1.30 -16.05 -10.09
N ILE A 276 -0.89 -15.99 -8.82
CA ILE A 276 -0.25 -17.11 -8.13
C ILE A 276 -1.28 -18.17 -7.73
N LEU A 277 -2.38 -17.76 -7.09
CA LEU A 277 -3.41 -18.68 -6.57
C LEU A 277 -4.44 -19.09 -7.63
N ARG A 278 -4.53 -18.36 -8.75
CA ARG A 278 -5.47 -18.61 -9.86
C ARG A 278 -6.94 -18.54 -9.45
N VAL A 279 -7.23 -17.72 -8.45
CA VAL A 279 -8.57 -17.43 -7.93
C VAL A 279 -8.71 -15.92 -7.81
N GLU A 280 -9.90 -15.39 -8.12
CA GLU A 280 -10.16 -13.95 -8.01
C GLU A 280 -9.98 -13.49 -6.56
N TYR A 281 -9.25 -12.37 -6.38
CA TYR A 281 -8.98 -11.80 -5.06
C TYR A 281 -10.26 -11.54 -4.25
N SER A 282 -11.34 -11.07 -4.89
CA SER A 282 -12.64 -10.84 -4.24
C SER A 282 -13.23 -12.13 -3.66
N SER A 283 -13.13 -13.25 -4.38
CA SER A 283 -13.58 -14.55 -3.88
C SER A 283 -12.75 -15.00 -2.68
N LEU A 284 -11.43 -14.83 -2.73
CA LEU A 284 -10.53 -15.15 -1.62
C LEU A 284 -10.85 -14.31 -0.38
N ALA A 285 -11.09 -13.01 -0.56
CA ALA A 285 -11.45 -12.09 0.51
C ALA A 285 -12.82 -12.43 1.14
N ASN A 286 -13.81 -12.79 0.32
CA ASN A 286 -15.12 -13.20 0.82
C ASN A 286 -15.05 -14.51 1.61
N ASN A 287 -14.36 -15.53 1.06
CA ASN A 287 -14.15 -16.82 1.74
C ASN A 287 -13.43 -16.66 3.10
N LEU A 288 -12.46 -15.73 3.16
CA LEU A 288 -11.78 -15.38 4.39
C LEU A 288 -12.74 -14.70 5.37
N THR A 289 -13.54 -13.74 4.90
CA THR A 289 -14.53 -13.02 5.72
C THR A 289 -15.52 -13.97 6.37
N ASP A 290 -16.04 -14.96 5.62
CA ASP A 290 -16.96 -15.96 6.17
C ASP A 290 -16.30 -16.78 7.31
N SER A 291 -15.02 -17.12 7.17
CA SER A 291 -14.26 -17.82 8.21
C SER A 291 -14.04 -16.96 9.44
N LEU A 292 -13.87 -15.65 9.25
CA LEU A 292 -13.75 -14.70 10.36
C LEU A 292 -15.06 -14.55 11.11
N VAL A 293 -16.17 -14.35 10.40
CA VAL A 293 -17.51 -14.27 11.03
C VAL A 293 -17.79 -15.53 11.85
N GLU A 294 -17.41 -16.71 11.36
CA GLU A 294 -17.51 -17.96 12.13
C GLU A 294 -16.65 -17.95 13.41
N LEU A 295 -15.39 -17.50 13.33
CA LEU A 295 -14.50 -17.38 14.50
C LEU A 295 -15.06 -16.42 15.54
N GLU A 296 -15.61 -15.29 15.11
CA GLU A 296 -16.17 -14.28 16.01
C GLU A 296 -17.49 -14.73 16.62
N GLU A 297 -18.48 -15.05 15.79
CA GLU A 297 -19.87 -15.25 16.22
C GLU A 297 -20.09 -16.62 16.88
N LYS A 298 -19.45 -17.68 16.37
CA LYS A 298 -19.68 -19.05 16.87
C LYS A 298 -18.66 -19.49 17.91
N HIS A 299 -17.48 -18.88 17.91
CA HIS A 299 -16.36 -19.33 18.74
C HIS A 299 -15.82 -18.25 19.70
N ASP A 300 -16.37 -17.03 19.67
CA ASP A 300 -15.99 -15.94 20.57
C ASP A 300 -14.47 -15.67 20.50
N ILE A 301 -13.95 -15.63 19.26
CA ILE A 301 -12.54 -15.39 18.92
C ILE A 301 -12.45 -14.07 18.13
N SER A 302 -13.03 -13.00 18.68
CA SER A 302 -13.08 -11.67 18.05
C SER A 302 -11.72 -11.06 17.74
N TRP A 303 -10.68 -11.42 18.51
CA TRP A 303 -9.33 -10.93 18.27
C TRP A 303 -8.71 -11.51 16.98
N ALA A 304 -9.16 -12.69 16.53
CA ALA A 304 -8.61 -13.33 15.35
C ALA A 304 -8.89 -12.55 14.06
N SER A 305 -10.02 -11.85 13.96
CA SER A 305 -10.34 -11.01 12.80
C SER A 305 -9.35 -9.87 12.63
N GLY A 306 -8.90 -9.25 13.73
CA GLY A 306 -7.87 -8.20 13.70
C GLY A 306 -6.49 -8.70 13.26
N ILE A 307 -6.17 -9.96 13.56
CA ILE A 307 -4.88 -10.59 13.16
C ILE A 307 -4.91 -11.04 11.71
N ILE A 308 -5.98 -11.73 11.35
CA ILE A 308 -6.15 -12.42 10.08
C ILE A 308 -6.57 -11.43 8.98
N PHE A 309 -6.78 -10.17 9.32
CA PHE A 309 -7.05 -9.16 8.33
C PHE A 309 -5.89 -9.00 7.36
N LEU A 310 -6.22 -8.69 6.11
CA LEU A 310 -5.23 -8.42 5.08
C LEU A 310 -4.52 -7.11 5.46
N PRO A 311 -3.23 -6.95 5.12
CA PRO A 311 -2.62 -5.64 5.21
C PRO A 311 -3.42 -4.71 4.29
N GLU A 312 -4.29 -3.90 4.89
CA GLU A 312 -4.84 -2.72 4.27
C GLU A 312 -3.64 -1.85 3.95
N VAL A 313 -3.16 -2.05 2.73
CA VAL A 313 -2.23 -1.22 1.97
C VAL A 313 -1.94 0.07 2.72
N LEU A 314 -0.77 0.11 3.36
CA LEU A 314 -0.24 1.25 4.11
C LEU A 314 -0.32 2.56 3.32
#